data_AF-A0A821VBM1-F1
#
_entry.id   AF-A0A821VBM1-F1
#
_cell.length_a   1.000
_cell.length_b   1.000
_cell.length_c   1.000
_cell.angle_alpha   90.00
_cell.angle_beta   90.00
_cell.angle_gamma   90.00
#
_symmetry.space_group_name_H-M   'P 1'
#
loop_
_entity.id
_entity.type
_entity.pdbx_description
1 polymer ?
#
loop_
_entity_poly.entity_id
_entity_poly.type
_entity_poly.pdbx_seq_one_letter_code
_entity_poly.pdbx_strand_id
1 'polypeptide(L)'
;MTSSYLVTIPKAELKLKTVKDFITGIFIDNSGSTSSQLVSIKKNILEAELSICHVTQFDYVVLWNTLAKLCTNIQTATPEGGTSPSAIFYNELTKEAYTKSDVIVFVTDGAIDNTSVTQFAIYTKDYLNKALVICIIVNDKLSKPSQINVSVVAPLMMASNVLCLFYDGEIFYILSSKGYISQYYKSSDDLTDYQKLTTLNINELFHNIKIYEYTKIPDGYITIRDNEQDIIAIDFNKFLNNKNLDSILNLTENDWKTLIQYGKINNKLYELRIYVSHMKNESIKIEKEKLKSNFNFK
;
A
#
# COMPACT_ATOMS: atom_id res chain seq x y z
N MET A 1 16.59 11.51 23.11
CA MET A 1 17.48 10.53 22.45
C MET A 1 16.62 9.74 21.47
N THR A 2 16.85 9.86 20.16
CA THR A 2 16.18 9.01 19.17
C THR A 2 16.63 7.57 19.41
N SER A 3 15.68 6.67 19.67
CA SER A 3 15.99 5.25 19.75
C SER A 3 16.52 4.81 18.39
N SER A 4 17.62 4.04 18.36
CA SER A 4 18.38 3.74 17.13
C SER A 4 17.60 3.00 16.03
N TYR A 5 16.36 2.59 16.30
CA TYR A 5 15.50 1.84 15.40
C TYR A 5 14.24 2.61 14.98
N LEU A 6 13.93 3.78 15.56
CA LEU A 6 12.77 4.58 15.22
C LEU A 6 13.23 5.95 14.70
N VAL A 7 12.69 6.34 13.55
CA VAL A 7 12.99 7.61 12.90
C VAL A 7 11.68 8.37 12.71
N THR A 8 11.69 9.63 13.13
CA THR A 8 10.62 10.60 12.87
C THR A 8 11.15 11.61 11.86
N ILE A 9 10.45 11.75 10.74
CA ILE A 9 10.78 12.69 9.68
C ILE A 9 9.70 13.78 9.69
N PRO A 10 10.01 15.00 10.14
CA PRO A 10 9.06 16.10 10.13
C PRO A 10 8.68 16.49 8.70
N LYS A 11 7.39 16.72 8.45
CA LYS A 11 6.90 17.18 7.14
C LYS A 11 6.88 18.69 6.96
N ALA A 12 7.20 19.45 8.01
CA ALA A 12 7.21 20.91 7.97
C ALA A 12 8.10 21.49 6.85
N GLU A 13 9.10 20.74 6.41
CA GLU A 13 10.04 21.13 5.35
C GLU A 13 9.64 20.57 3.96
N LEU A 14 8.65 19.68 3.88
CA LEU A 14 8.23 19.04 2.64
C LEU A 14 7.24 19.90 1.87
N LYS A 15 7.44 19.98 0.55
CA LYS A 15 6.53 20.71 -0.34
C LYS A 15 5.32 19.85 -0.69
N LEU A 16 4.15 20.47 -0.69
CA LEU A 16 2.94 19.91 -1.28
C LEU A 16 2.99 20.09 -2.81
N LYS A 17 2.79 19.00 -3.52
CA LYS A 17 2.83 18.90 -4.98
C LYS A 17 1.58 18.20 -5.49
N THR A 18 1.13 18.56 -6.68
CA THR A 18 0.06 17.81 -7.37
C THR A 18 0.62 16.53 -7.99
N VAL A 19 -0.22 15.53 -8.27
CA VAL A 19 0.26 14.22 -8.79
C VAL A 19 1.06 14.38 -10.08
N LYS A 20 0.69 15.33 -10.95
CA LYS A 20 1.42 15.66 -12.19
C LYS A 20 2.85 16.20 -11.99
N ASP A 21 3.20 16.65 -10.78
CA ASP A 21 4.54 17.20 -10.48
C ASP A 21 5.53 16.09 -10.07
N PHE A 22 5.07 14.83 -10.03
CA PHE A 22 5.85 13.65 -9.68
C PHE A 22 6.18 12.82 -10.91
N ILE A 23 7.22 11.98 -10.81
CA ILE A 23 7.41 10.92 -11.79
C ILE A 23 6.34 9.86 -11.55
N THR A 24 5.50 9.61 -12.55
CA THR A 24 4.32 8.75 -12.44
C THR A 24 4.46 7.48 -13.30
N GLY A 25 4.11 6.34 -12.71
CA GLY A 25 4.09 5.06 -13.40
C GLY A 25 2.73 4.39 -13.27
N ILE A 26 2.14 3.98 -14.39
CA ILE A 26 0.95 3.13 -14.41
C ILE A 26 1.30 1.71 -14.84
N PHE A 27 0.85 0.74 -14.05
CA PHE A 27 1.15 -0.69 -14.18
C PHE A 27 -0.17 -1.42 -14.38
N ILE A 28 -0.44 -1.83 -15.61
CA ILE A 28 -1.74 -2.33 -16.04
C ILE A 28 -1.63 -3.83 -16.27
N ASP A 29 -2.52 -4.57 -15.63
CA ASP A 29 -2.70 -5.99 -15.88
C ASP A 29 -3.11 -6.18 -17.33
N ASN A 30 -2.40 -7.01 -18.07
CA ASN A 30 -2.85 -7.45 -19.40
C ASN A 30 -2.90 -8.97 -19.47
N SER A 31 -3.10 -9.64 -18.35
CA SER A 31 -3.26 -11.09 -18.29
C SER A 31 -4.51 -11.56 -19.04
N GLY A 32 -4.59 -12.85 -19.37
CA GLY A 32 -5.71 -13.39 -20.15
C GLY A 32 -7.10 -13.17 -19.53
N SER A 33 -7.22 -13.05 -18.20
CA SER A 33 -8.49 -12.81 -17.51
C SER A 33 -9.12 -11.45 -17.86
N THR A 34 -8.29 -10.47 -18.22
CA THR A 34 -8.71 -9.12 -18.62
C THR A 34 -9.49 -9.09 -19.96
N SER A 35 -9.54 -10.22 -20.68
CA SER A 35 -10.39 -10.41 -21.87
C SER A 35 -11.88 -10.52 -21.54
N SER A 36 -12.24 -10.74 -20.26
CA SER A 36 -13.62 -10.79 -19.79
C SER A 36 -14.31 -9.43 -20.01
N GLN A 37 -15.59 -9.45 -20.36
CA GLN A 37 -16.37 -8.23 -20.58
C GLN A 37 -16.98 -7.72 -19.29
N LEU A 38 -16.86 -6.41 -19.05
CA LEU A 38 -17.65 -5.69 -18.06
C LEU A 38 -19.06 -5.47 -18.61
N VAL A 39 -20.06 -6.02 -17.92
CA VAL A 39 -21.47 -5.95 -18.34
C VAL A 39 -21.97 -4.50 -18.37
N SER A 40 -21.51 -3.68 -17.42
CA SER A 40 -21.92 -2.27 -17.28
C SER A 40 -21.61 -1.44 -18.54
N ILE A 41 -20.41 -1.58 -19.08
CA ILE A 41 -19.90 -0.70 -20.15
C ILE A 41 -19.64 -1.40 -21.49
N LYS A 42 -19.90 -2.70 -21.59
CA LYS A 42 -19.72 -3.51 -22.81
C LYS A 42 -18.30 -3.43 -23.41
N LYS A 43 -17.30 -3.25 -22.54
CA LYS A 43 -15.87 -3.27 -22.87
C LYS A 43 -15.23 -4.45 -22.16
N ASN A 44 -14.13 -4.97 -22.69
CA ASN A 44 -13.32 -5.89 -21.89
C ASN A 44 -12.64 -5.14 -20.73
N ILE A 45 -12.20 -5.88 -19.71
CA ILE A 45 -11.59 -5.27 -18.52
C ILE A 45 -10.33 -4.49 -18.91
N LEU A 46 -9.48 -5.04 -19.78
CA LEU A 46 -8.28 -4.33 -20.25
C LEU A 46 -8.65 -2.97 -20.87
N GLU A 47 -9.64 -2.90 -21.75
CA GLU A 47 -10.12 -1.65 -22.37
C GLU A 47 -10.57 -0.62 -21.32
N ALA A 48 -11.19 -1.07 -20.23
CA ALA A 48 -11.57 -0.22 -19.12
C ALA A 48 -10.34 0.26 -18.33
N GLU A 49 -9.37 -0.62 -18.07
CA GLU A 49 -8.10 -0.29 -17.41
C GLU A 49 -7.25 0.69 -18.23
N LEU A 50 -7.12 0.48 -19.55
CA LEU A 50 -6.41 1.37 -20.46
C LEU A 50 -7.07 2.75 -20.53
N SER A 51 -8.39 2.83 -20.32
CA SER A 51 -9.09 4.13 -20.30
C SER A 51 -8.61 5.06 -19.17
N ILE A 52 -8.09 4.49 -18.08
CA ILE A 52 -7.49 5.24 -16.97
C ILE A 52 -6.23 5.97 -17.43
N CYS A 53 -5.51 5.45 -18.41
CA CYS A 53 -4.33 6.13 -18.99
C CYS A 53 -4.67 7.40 -19.74
N HIS A 54 -5.94 7.63 -20.09
CA HIS A 54 -6.36 8.86 -20.74
C HIS A 54 -6.70 9.98 -19.74
N VAL A 55 -6.74 9.67 -18.44
CA VAL A 55 -7.05 10.64 -17.37
C VAL A 55 -5.88 11.58 -17.14
N THR A 56 -4.64 11.10 -17.23
CA THR A 56 -3.43 11.91 -17.05
C THR A 56 -2.30 11.36 -17.93
N GLN A 57 -1.30 12.20 -18.20
CA GLN A 57 -0.06 11.74 -18.81
C GLN A 57 0.78 11.02 -17.74
N PHE A 58 1.22 9.79 -18.07
CA PHE A 58 2.14 9.01 -17.24
C PHE A 58 3.54 9.01 -17.85
N ASP A 59 4.57 9.08 -17.01
CA ASP A 59 5.97 8.98 -17.46
C ASP A 59 6.33 7.56 -17.89
N TYR A 60 5.78 6.57 -17.17
CA TYR A 60 5.94 5.16 -17.48
C TYR A 60 4.58 4.47 -17.59
N VAL A 61 4.41 3.69 -18.66
CA VAL A 61 3.29 2.76 -18.83
C VAL A 61 3.88 1.37 -18.93
N VAL A 62 3.51 0.49 -18.00
CA VAL A 62 3.95 -0.91 -17.96
C VAL A 62 2.73 -1.79 -18.10
N LEU A 63 2.77 -2.71 -19.06
CA LEU A 63 1.83 -3.83 -19.12
C LEU A 63 2.47 -4.99 -18.38
N TRP A 64 1.71 -5.63 -17.49
CA TRP A 64 2.19 -6.78 -16.74
C TRP A 64 1.23 -7.96 -16.86
N ASN A 65 1.84 -9.11 -17.08
CA ASN A 65 1.27 -10.45 -16.99
C ASN A 65 2.41 -11.34 -16.49
N THR A 66 2.57 -12.56 -16.99
CA THR A 66 3.77 -13.38 -16.75
C THR A 66 5.09 -12.78 -17.30
N LEU A 67 5.01 -11.80 -18.20
CA LEU A 67 6.10 -11.09 -18.86
C LEU A 67 5.80 -9.58 -18.86
N ALA A 68 6.33 -8.86 -17.87
CA ALA A 68 6.16 -7.41 -17.82
C ALA A 68 6.97 -6.70 -18.91
N LYS A 69 6.37 -5.69 -19.54
CA LYS A 69 7.00 -4.90 -20.62
C LYS A 69 6.62 -3.42 -20.51
N LEU A 70 7.56 -2.54 -20.88
CA LEU A 70 7.25 -1.13 -21.11
C LEU A 70 6.34 -1.02 -22.34
N CYS A 71 5.31 -0.20 -22.23
CA CYS A 71 4.34 0.05 -23.29
C CYS A 71 4.60 1.41 -23.92
N THR A 72 5.06 1.41 -25.17
CA THR A 72 5.25 2.64 -25.95
C THR A 72 4.00 3.03 -26.74
N ASN A 73 3.11 2.07 -27.04
CA ASN A 73 1.84 2.31 -27.71
C ASN A 73 0.72 1.50 -27.07
N ILE A 74 -0.07 2.17 -26.25
CA ILE A 74 -1.17 1.57 -25.50
C ILE A 74 -2.26 0.94 -26.37
N GLN A 75 -2.43 1.40 -27.61
CA GLN A 75 -3.41 0.87 -28.55
C GLN A 75 -3.09 -0.55 -29.03
N THR A 76 -1.86 -1.00 -28.81
CA THR A 76 -1.40 -2.35 -29.17
C THR A 76 -1.52 -3.36 -28.03
N ALA A 77 -1.98 -2.90 -26.85
CA ALA A 77 -2.16 -3.77 -25.70
C ALA A 77 -3.30 -4.76 -25.94
N THR A 78 -3.03 -6.04 -25.68
CA THR A 78 -4.02 -7.11 -25.77
C THR A 78 -3.94 -8.01 -24.53
N PRO A 79 -5.06 -8.62 -24.09
CA PRO A 79 -5.05 -9.63 -23.04
C PRO A 79 -4.22 -10.84 -23.47
N GLU A 80 -3.22 -11.23 -22.68
CA GLU A 80 -2.33 -12.35 -22.98
C GLU A 80 -1.64 -12.90 -21.72
N GLY A 81 -1.23 -14.17 -21.74
CA GLY A 81 -0.43 -14.76 -20.66
C GLY A 81 -1.19 -14.99 -19.34
N GLY A 82 -0.44 -15.34 -18.29
CA GLY A 82 -0.97 -15.54 -16.93
C GLY A 82 -0.80 -14.32 -16.03
N THR A 83 -1.27 -14.40 -14.80
CA THR A 83 -1.24 -13.29 -13.82
C THR A 83 -0.05 -13.44 -12.88
N SER A 84 1.01 -12.63 -13.06
CA SER A 84 2.20 -12.64 -12.19
C SER A 84 2.76 -11.23 -11.97
N PRO A 85 2.29 -10.48 -10.96
CA PRO A 85 2.74 -9.11 -10.74
C PRO A 85 4.24 -9.02 -10.39
N SER A 86 4.84 -10.12 -9.89
CA SER A 86 6.29 -10.22 -9.66
C SER A 86 7.12 -10.06 -10.94
N ALA A 87 6.54 -10.30 -12.13
CA ALA A 87 7.23 -10.17 -13.40
C ALA A 87 7.78 -8.74 -13.65
N ILE A 88 7.16 -7.73 -13.02
CA ILE A 88 7.63 -6.33 -13.05
C ILE A 88 9.07 -6.22 -12.56
N PHE A 89 9.50 -7.07 -11.62
CA PHE A 89 10.82 -7.02 -11.01
C PHE A 89 11.86 -7.93 -11.69
N TYR A 90 11.44 -8.79 -12.63
CA TYR A 90 12.36 -9.65 -13.40
C TYR A 90 12.91 -8.96 -14.65
N ASN A 91 12.17 -8.00 -15.19
CA ASN A 91 12.61 -7.19 -16.31
C ASN A 91 13.20 -5.87 -15.77
N GLU A 92 14.48 -5.63 -16.04
CA GLU A 92 15.18 -4.45 -15.52
C GLU A 92 14.54 -3.12 -15.96
N LEU A 93 13.94 -3.05 -17.16
CA LEU A 93 13.28 -1.83 -17.63
C LEU A 93 12.00 -1.53 -16.85
N THR A 94 11.17 -2.54 -16.58
CA THR A 94 9.92 -2.35 -15.81
C THR A 94 10.21 -2.14 -14.33
N LYS A 95 11.26 -2.78 -13.81
CA LYS A 95 11.77 -2.55 -12.46
C LYS A 95 12.33 -1.15 -12.30
N GLU A 96 13.07 -0.64 -13.28
CA GLU A 96 13.57 0.74 -13.29
C GLU A 96 12.41 1.73 -13.31
N ALA A 97 11.40 1.51 -14.17
CA ALA A 97 10.18 2.32 -14.19
C ALA A 97 9.47 2.32 -12.82
N TYR A 98 9.29 1.15 -12.20
CA TYR A 98 8.71 1.04 -10.85
C TYR A 98 9.54 1.80 -9.82
N THR A 99 10.86 1.64 -9.88
CA THR A 99 11.81 2.26 -8.93
C THR A 99 11.80 3.78 -9.03
N LYS A 100 11.84 4.32 -10.25
CA LYS A 100 11.90 5.77 -10.52
C LYS A 100 10.56 6.49 -10.33
N SER A 101 9.45 5.78 -10.39
CA SER A 101 8.13 6.37 -10.16
C SER A 101 7.96 6.75 -8.70
N ASP A 102 7.64 8.01 -8.42
CA ASP A 102 7.26 8.49 -7.09
C ASP A 102 5.80 8.16 -6.78
N VAL A 103 4.94 8.21 -7.80
CA VAL A 103 3.53 7.83 -7.73
C VAL A 103 3.29 6.61 -8.62
N ILE A 104 2.69 5.58 -8.04
CA ILE A 104 2.40 4.32 -8.73
C ILE A 104 0.88 4.15 -8.83
N VAL A 105 0.38 3.92 -10.04
CA VAL A 105 -0.99 3.48 -10.30
C VAL A 105 -0.93 2.01 -10.71
N PHE A 106 -1.44 1.13 -9.87
CA PHE A 106 -1.42 -0.31 -10.10
C PHE A 106 -2.83 -0.79 -10.40
N VAL A 107 -3.06 -1.27 -11.61
CA VAL A 107 -4.38 -1.64 -12.13
C VAL A 107 -4.44 -3.14 -12.36
N THR A 108 -5.53 -3.78 -11.94
CA THR A 108 -5.75 -5.23 -12.08
C THR A 108 -7.22 -5.58 -12.11
N ASP A 109 -7.55 -6.73 -12.67
CA ASP A 109 -8.89 -7.30 -12.65
C ASP A 109 -9.15 -8.20 -11.44
N GLY A 110 -8.10 -8.58 -10.69
CA GLY A 110 -8.28 -9.22 -9.39
C GLY A 110 -7.20 -10.20 -8.95
N ALA A 111 -7.50 -11.50 -9.03
CA ALA A 111 -7.05 -12.48 -8.04
C ALA A 111 -5.74 -13.19 -8.37
N ILE A 112 -4.89 -13.38 -7.36
CA ILE A 112 -3.73 -14.28 -7.40
C ILE A 112 -3.74 -15.23 -6.20
N ASP A 113 -3.06 -16.37 -6.33
CA ASP A 113 -2.90 -17.33 -5.25
C ASP A 113 -1.93 -16.83 -4.16
N ASN A 114 -1.98 -17.43 -2.97
CA ASN A 114 -1.18 -17.03 -1.82
C ASN A 114 0.34 -17.11 -2.06
N THR A 115 0.81 -18.03 -2.90
CA THR A 115 2.24 -18.14 -3.26
C THR A 115 2.65 -16.90 -4.04
N SER A 116 1.85 -16.52 -5.03
CA SER A 116 2.05 -15.32 -5.85
C SER A 116 1.97 -14.04 -5.01
N VAL A 117 1.04 -13.95 -4.05
CA VAL A 117 0.97 -12.82 -3.08
C VAL A 117 2.28 -12.72 -2.30
N THR A 118 2.76 -13.85 -1.75
CA THR A 118 3.98 -13.90 -0.94
C THR A 118 5.20 -13.50 -1.77
N GLN A 119 5.30 -14.01 -3.00
CA GLN A 119 6.39 -13.70 -3.91
C GLN A 119 6.39 -12.21 -4.28
N PHE A 120 5.22 -11.66 -4.64
CA PHE A 120 5.10 -10.24 -4.97
C PHE A 120 5.47 -9.35 -3.79
N ALA A 121 5.07 -9.74 -2.57
CA ALA A 121 5.46 -9.03 -1.36
C ALA A 121 6.97 -9.03 -1.09
N ILE A 122 7.66 -10.15 -1.36
CA ILE A 122 9.12 -10.23 -1.23
C ILE A 122 9.82 -9.26 -2.18
N TYR A 123 9.36 -9.15 -3.43
CA TYR A 123 9.98 -8.27 -4.43
C TYR A 123 9.63 -6.80 -4.23
N THR A 124 8.42 -6.49 -3.78
CA THR A 124 7.95 -5.11 -3.61
C THR A 124 8.47 -4.43 -2.36
N LYS A 125 8.72 -5.15 -1.26
CA LYS A 125 8.98 -4.57 0.08
C LYS A 125 10.02 -3.45 0.10
N ASP A 126 11.07 -3.55 -0.71
CA ASP A 126 12.18 -2.59 -0.75
C ASP A 126 11.88 -1.37 -1.65
N TYR A 127 10.75 -1.40 -2.36
CA TYR A 127 10.31 -0.38 -3.33
C TYR A 127 8.98 0.27 -2.95
N LEU A 128 8.46 0.04 -1.75
CA LEU A 128 7.18 0.60 -1.29
C LEU A 128 7.29 2.03 -0.74
N ASN A 129 8.51 2.57 -0.60
CA ASN A 129 8.67 3.97 -0.28
C ASN A 129 8.32 4.81 -1.52
N LYS A 130 7.08 5.29 -1.57
CA LYS A 130 6.47 6.04 -2.68
C LYS A 130 5.71 7.22 -2.09
N ALA A 131 5.62 8.31 -2.85
CA ALA A 131 4.81 9.46 -2.44
C ALA A 131 3.32 9.08 -2.36
N LEU A 132 2.85 8.25 -3.29
CA LEU A 132 1.50 7.69 -3.29
C LEU A 132 1.45 6.39 -4.12
N VAL A 133 0.75 5.38 -3.59
CA VAL A 133 0.38 4.17 -4.35
C VAL A 133 -1.14 4.14 -4.51
N ILE A 134 -1.62 4.08 -5.75
CA ILE A 134 -3.04 4.00 -6.11
C ILE A 134 -3.27 2.60 -6.67
N CYS A 135 -4.02 1.78 -5.96
CA CYS A 135 -4.42 0.44 -6.40
C CYS A 135 -5.82 0.53 -6.97
N ILE A 136 -6.04 0.08 -8.21
CA ILE A 136 -7.34 0.11 -8.89
C ILE A 136 -7.71 -1.31 -9.29
N ILE A 137 -8.80 -1.81 -8.73
CA ILE A 137 -9.36 -3.11 -9.09
C ILE A 137 -10.53 -2.86 -10.03
N VAL A 138 -10.45 -3.41 -11.25
CA VAL A 138 -11.47 -3.24 -12.29
C VAL A 138 -12.23 -4.54 -12.45
N ASN A 139 -13.51 -4.55 -12.12
CA ASN A 139 -14.34 -5.75 -12.27
C ASN A 139 -15.82 -5.38 -12.34
N ASP A 140 -16.68 -6.32 -12.73
CA ASP A 140 -18.11 -6.13 -12.63
C ASP A 140 -18.53 -5.94 -11.18
N LYS A 141 -19.57 -5.11 -10.98
CA LYS A 141 -20.12 -4.86 -9.66
C LYS A 141 -20.66 -6.15 -9.04
N LEU A 142 -19.95 -6.63 -8.01
CA LEU A 142 -20.38 -7.78 -7.20
C LEU A 142 -21.58 -7.42 -6.33
N SER A 143 -22.18 -8.42 -5.66
CA SER A 143 -23.33 -8.15 -4.78
C SER A 143 -22.99 -7.29 -3.57
N LYS A 144 -21.74 -7.36 -3.08
CA LYS A 144 -21.23 -6.55 -1.96
C LYS A 144 -19.76 -6.21 -2.15
N PRO A 145 -19.28 -5.05 -1.64
CA PRO A 145 -17.86 -4.69 -1.68
C PRO A 145 -16.94 -5.71 -1.00
N SER A 146 -17.40 -6.35 0.08
CA SER A 146 -16.62 -7.36 0.81
C SER A 146 -16.27 -8.62 0.01
N GLN A 147 -16.86 -8.79 -1.19
CA GLN A 147 -16.57 -9.91 -2.09
C GLN A 147 -15.44 -9.60 -3.08
N ILE A 148 -15.00 -8.34 -3.17
CA ILE A 148 -13.94 -7.94 -4.10
C ILE A 148 -12.63 -8.60 -3.66
N ASN A 149 -11.99 -9.32 -4.60
CA ASN A 149 -10.72 -9.95 -4.33
C ASN A 149 -9.58 -8.93 -4.48
N VAL A 150 -8.90 -8.65 -3.37
CA VAL A 150 -7.81 -7.66 -3.29
C VAL A 150 -6.42 -8.30 -3.25
N SER A 151 -6.30 -9.60 -3.56
CA SER A 151 -5.05 -10.37 -3.37
C SER A 151 -3.85 -9.81 -4.14
N VAL A 152 -4.03 -9.37 -5.39
CA VAL A 152 -2.94 -8.76 -6.19
C VAL A 152 -2.40 -7.48 -5.53
N VAL A 153 -3.29 -6.64 -5.00
CA VAL A 153 -2.91 -5.34 -4.45
C VAL A 153 -2.51 -5.41 -2.98
N ALA A 154 -2.79 -6.52 -2.29
CA ALA A 154 -2.51 -6.67 -0.86
C ALA A 154 -1.05 -6.39 -0.47
N PRO A 155 -0.01 -6.82 -1.24
CA PRO A 155 1.37 -6.44 -0.94
C PRO A 155 1.64 -4.93 -1.02
N LEU A 156 0.96 -4.21 -1.92
CA LEU A 156 1.12 -2.76 -2.10
C LEU A 156 0.49 -1.96 -0.96
N MET A 157 -0.50 -2.52 -0.25
CA MET A 157 -1.12 -1.89 0.92
C MET A 157 -0.16 -1.67 2.09
N MET A 158 1.04 -2.27 2.04
CA MET A 158 2.10 -2.01 3.00
C MET A 158 2.75 -0.62 2.85
N ALA A 159 2.62 0.04 1.69
CA ALA A 159 3.14 1.40 1.52
C ALA A 159 2.51 2.39 2.53
N SER A 160 3.20 3.52 2.75
CA SER A 160 2.81 4.48 3.78
C SER A 160 1.57 5.28 3.41
N ASN A 161 1.46 5.64 2.14
CA ASN A 161 0.42 6.46 1.57
C ASN A 161 -0.24 5.72 0.41
N VAL A 162 -1.43 5.17 0.63
CA VAL A 162 -2.10 4.24 -0.28
C VAL A 162 -3.57 4.57 -0.43
N LEU A 163 -4.06 4.52 -1.66
CA LEU A 163 -5.48 4.60 -2.01
C LEU A 163 -5.88 3.35 -2.79
N CYS A 164 -6.80 2.56 -2.27
CA CYS A 164 -7.32 1.36 -2.92
C CYS A 164 -8.75 1.61 -3.41
N LEU A 165 -8.95 1.42 -4.71
CA LEU A 165 -10.15 1.75 -5.45
C LEU A 165 -10.73 0.50 -6.11
N PHE A 166 -12.04 0.49 -6.22
CA PHE A 166 -12.78 -0.41 -7.08
C PHE A 166 -13.46 0.38 -8.19
N TYR A 167 -13.33 -0.06 -9.43
CA TYR A 167 -13.95 0.55 -10.59
C TYR A 167 -14.85 -0.47 -11.29
N ASP A 168 -16.16 -0.17 -11.34
CA ASP A 168 -17.16 -1.05 -11.96
C ASP A 168 -17.41 -0.75 -13.46
N GLY A 169 -16.55 0.06 -14.07
CA GLY A 169 -16.73 0.58 -15.42
C GLY A 169 -17.42 1.95 -15.46
N GLU A 170 -18.11 2.37 -14.40
CA GLU A 170 -18.78 3.67 -14.35
C GLU A 170 -18.28 4.53 -13.19
N ILE A 171 -18.17 3.94 -12.00
CA ILE A 171 -17.93 4.65 -10.75
C ILE A 171 -16.68 4.09 -10.08
N PHE A 172 -15.82 5.00 -9.59
CA PHE A 172 -14.72 4.65 -8.69
C PHE A 172 -15.20 4.72 -7.24
N TYR A 173 -15.13 3.58 -6.55
CA TYR A 173 -15.43 3.43 -5.12
C TYR A 173 -14.13 3.34 -4.32
N ILE A 174 -14.06 4.02 -3.18
CA ILE A 174 -12.92 3.92 -2.27
C ILE A 174 -13.12 2.71 -1.36
N LEU A 175 -12.29 1.68 -1.53
CA LEU A 175 -12.29 0.49 -0.68
C LEU A 175 -11.46 0.72 0.59
N SER A 176 -10.29 1.35 0.45
CA SER A 176 -9.39 1.58 1.57
C SER A 176 -8.49 2.79 1.30
N SER A 177 -8.12 3.49 2.37
CA SER A 177 -7.20 4.62 2.32
C SER A 177 -6.26 4.56 3.53
N LYS A 178 -4.99 4.90 3.33
CA LYS A 178 -3.96 4.89 4.38
C LYS A 178 -2.97 6.02 4.14
N GLY A 179 -2.49 6.66 5.21
CA GLY A 179 -1.51 7.73 5.15
C GLY A 179 -2.15 9.10 4.88
N TYR A 180 -1.33 10.06 4.44
CA TYR A 180 -1.79 11.44 4.19
C TYR A 180 -3.00 11.52 3.23
N ILE A 181 -3.10 10.64 2.24
CA ILE A 181 -4.21 10.63 1.26
C ILE A 181 -5.59 10.41 1.90
N SER A 182 -5.64 9.75 3.07
CA SER A 182 -6.89 9.44 3.78
C SER A 182 -7.63 10.67 4.33
N GLN A 183 -6.96 11.83 4.45
CA GLN A 183 -7.63 13.08 4.82
C GLN A 183 -8.59 13.58 3.72
N TYR A 184 -8.25 13.29 2.46
CA TYR A 184 -9.03 13.68 1.28
C TYR A 184 -10.03 12.59 0.91
N TYR A 185 -9.60 11.33 1.01
CA TYR A 185 -10.38 10.17 0.57
C TYR A 185 -10.57 9.20 1.72
N LYS A 186 -11.59 9.45 2.54
CA LYS A 186 -11.93 8.56 3.66
C LYS A 186 -12.58 7.28 3.15
N SER A 187 -12.03 6.14 3.57
CA SER A 187 -12.65 4.83 3.37
C SER A 187 -13.68 4.53 4.46
N SER A 188 -14.72 3.80 4.09
CA SER A 188 -15.69 3.23 5.05
C SER A 188 -15.21 1.86 5.52
N ASP A 189 -15.33 1.59 6.82
CA ASP A 189 -15.10 0.24 7.37
C ASP A 189 -16.28 -0.70 7.06
N ASP A 190 -17.43 -0.15 6.64
CA ASP A 190 -18.63 -0.91 6.33
C ASP A 190 -18.69 -1.29 4.85
N LEU A 191 -18.18 -2.50 4.56
CA LEU A 191 -18.16 -3.11 3.22
C LEU A 191 -19.42 -3.94 2.91
N THR A 192 -20.54 -3.70 3.61
CA THR A 192 -21.79 -4.46 3.37
C THR A 192 -22.58 -3.99 2.17
N ASP A 193 -22.42 -2.73 1.74
CA ASP A 193 -23.14 -2.10 0.64
C ASP A 193 -22.27 -1.01 -0.03
N TYR A 194 -22.32 -0.91 -1.37
CA TYR A 194 -21.64 0.13 -2.14
C TYR A 194 -22.14 1.54 -1.82
N GLN A 195 -23.40 1.70 -1.41
CA GLN A 195 -23.95 3.02 -1.04
C GLN A 195 -23.27 3.65 0.18
N LYS A 196 -22.61 2.82 1.00
CA LYS A 196 -21.84 3.27 2.17
C LYS A 196 -20.41 3.65 1.82
N LEU A 197 -19.96 3.36 0.60
CA LEU A 197 -18.63 3.70 0.15
C LEU A 197 -18.61 5.12 -0.42
N THR A 198 -17.55 5.85 -0.10
CA THR A 198 -17.24 7.11 -0.75
C THR A 198 -16.87 6.83 -2.21
N THR A 199 -17.40 7.63 -3.13
CA THR A 199 -16.98 7.61 -4.53
C THR A 199 -15.96 8.72 -4.80
N LEU A 200 -15.16 8.57 -5.85
CA LEU A 200 -14.27 9.64 -6.30
C LEU A 200 -14.40 9.92 -7.79
N ASN A 201 -14.06 11.16 -8.15
CA ASN A 201 -13.74 11.52 -9.52
C ASN A 201 -12.23 11.34 -9.75
N ILE A 202 -11.87 10.41 -10.62
CA ILE A 202 -10.47 10.09 -10.90
C ILE A 202 -9.69 11.29 -11.47
N ASN A 203 -10.34 12.19 -12.22
CA ASN A 203 -9.67 13.40 -12.74
C ASN A 203 -9.24 14.33 -11.60
N GLU A 204 -10.08 14.48 -10.56
CA GLU A 204 -9.76 15.33 -9.41
C GLU A 204 -8.56 14.79 -8.62
N LEU A 205 -8.46 13.46 -8.50
CA LEU A 205 -7.31 12.80 -7.86
C LEU A 205 -5.99 13.20 -8.51
N PHE A 206 -5.92 13.18 -9.84
CA PHE A 206 -4.66 13.48 -10.55
C PHE A 206 -4.36 14.98 -10.68
N HIS A 207 -5.39 15.83 -10.78
CA HIS A 207 -5.19 17.26 -11.10
C HIS A 207 -5.22 18.20 -9.89
N ASN A 208 -6.00 17.86 -8.85
CA ASN A 208 -6.31 18.81 -7.78
C ASN A 208 -5.67 18.43 -6.44
N ILE A 209 -5.51 17.13 -6.18
CA ILE A 209 -4.99 16.66 -4.90
C ILE A 209 -3.52 17.00 -4.78
N LYS A 210 -3.18 17.54 -3.61
CA LYS A 210 -1.81 17.82 -3.23
C LYS A 210 -1.35 16.81 -2.20
N ILE A 211 -0.22 16.19 -2.47
CA ILE A 211 0.46 15.27 -1.55
C ILE A 211 1.87 15.80 -1.29
N TYR A 212 2.45 15.39 -0.17
CA TYR A 212 3.83 15.76 0.13
C TYR A 212 4.80 15.12 -0.85
N GLU A 213 5.87 15.83 -1.16
CA GLU A 213 6.94 15.29 -1.98
C GLU A 213 7.57 14.04 -1.37
N TYR A 214 8.14 13.21 -2.25
CA TYR A 214 8.84 12.00 -1.85
C TYR A 214 9.94 12.33 -0.86
N THR A 215 9.98 11.57 0.24
CA THR A 215 11.08 11.62 1.19
C THR A 215 11.70 10.26 1.33
N LYS A 216 13.03 10.19 1.19
CA LYS A 216 13.75 8.93 1.35
C LYS A 216 13.73 8.51 2.83
N ILE A 217 13.08 7.39 3.13
CA ILE A 217 13.24 6.71 4.42
C ILE A 217 14.55 5.90 4.41
N PRO A 218 15.22 5.69 5.56
CA PRO A 218 16.44 4.90 5.59
C PRO A 218 16.22 3.45 5.12
N ASP A 219 17.21 2.89 4.46
CA ASP A 219 17.11 1.53 3.91
C ASP A 219 16.87 0.50 5.05
N GLY A 220 15.96 -0.44 4.81
CA GLY A 220 15.55 -1.45 5.82
C GLY A 220 14.53 -0.96 6.85
N TYR A 221 14.08 0.30 6.78
CA TYR A 221 13.00 0.82 7.61
C TYR A 221 11.66 0.65 6.92
N ILE A 222 10.61 0.47 7.71
CA ILE A 222 9.22 0.44 7.26
C ILE A 222 8.47 1.62 7.85
N THR A 223 7.66 2.28 7.04
CA THR A 223 6.80 3.34 7.54
C THR A 223 5.61 2.73 8.29
N ILE A 224 5.49 3.09 9.57
CA ILE A 224 4.37 2.66 10.43
C ILE A 224 3.30 3.73 10.56
N ARG A 225 3.66 5.01 10.33
CA ARG A 225 2.75 6.14 10.37
C ARG A 225 3.14 7.20 9.36
N ASP A 226 2.14 7.81 8.72
CA ASP A 226 2.30 8.88 7.73
C ASP A 226 1.11 9.83 7.88
N ASN A 227 1.30 10.96 8.58
CA ASN A 227 0.26 11.94 8.89
C ASN A 227 0.62 13.33 8.35
N GLU A 228 -0.09 14.37 8.76
CA GLU A 228 0.16 15.74 8.27
C GLU A 228 1.45 16.34 8.81
N GLN A 229 1.90 15.91 9.99
CA GLN A 229 3.01 16.47 10.75
C GLN A 229 4.32 15.72 10.52
N ASP A 230 4.27 14.39 10.48
CA ASP A 230 5.45 13.53 10.41
C ASP A 230 5.22 12.21 9.66
N ILE A 231 6.36 11.61 9.28
CA ILE A 231 6.48 10.21 8.89
C ILE A 231 7.23 9.50 10.01
N ILE A 232 6.65 8.41 10.52
CA ILE A 232 7.31 7.55 11.52
C ILE A 232 7.68 6.24 10.84
N ALA A 233 8.97 5.96 10.83
CA ALA A 233 9.54 4.75 10.26
C ALA A 233 10.33 3.95 11.30
N ILE A 234 10.36 2.63 11.12
CA ILE A 234 10.97 1.71 12.08
C ILE A 234 11.83 0.66 11.38
N ASP A 235 13.02 0.40 11.91
CA ASP A 235 13.79 -0.79 11.57
C ASP A 235 13.18 -1.97 12.34
N PHE A 236 12.38 -2.77 11.64
CA PHE A 236 11.61 -3.86 12.24
C PHE A 236 12.49 -4.89 12.95
N ASN A 237 13.69 -5.17 12.40
CA ASN A 237 14.60 -6.16 12.98
C ASN A 237 15.26 -5.63 14.25
N LYS A 238 15.70 -4.37 14.26
CA LYS A 238 16.23 -3.74 15.48
C LYS A 238 15.14 -3.56 16.52
N PHE A 239 13.92 -3.25 16.11
CA PHE A 239 12.75 -3.16 17.00
C PHE A 239 12.50 -4.46 17.76
N LEU A 240 12.46 -5.60 17.06
CA LEU A 240 12.26 -6.92 17.68
C LEU A 240 13.37 -7.32 18.66
N ASN A 241 14.56 -6.75 18.52
CA ASN A 241 15.70 -7.00 19.40
C ASN A 241 15.83 -5.98 20.54
N ASN A 242 15.00 -4.94 20.56
CA ASN A 242 15.09 -3.89 21.56
C ASN A 242 14.42 -4.30 22.89
N LYS A 243 15.18 -4.25 23.99
CA LYS A 243 14.68 -4.55 25.34
C LYS A 243 14.09 -3.34 26.08
N ASN A 244 14.25 -2.12 25.56
CA ASN A 244 13.72 -0.92 26.18
C ASN A 244 12.22 -0.77 25.87
N LEU A 245 11.40 -0.75 26.93
CA LEU A 245 9.94 -0.64 26.85
C LEU A 245 9.43 0.79 26.61
N ASP A 246 10.20 1.81 26.98
CA ASP A 246 9.77 3.21 26.93
C ASP A 246 9.48 3.66 25.49
N SER A 247 10.18 3.07 24.53
CA SER A 247 10.08 3.39 23.12
C SER A 247 8.88 2.71 22.41
N ILE A 248 8.10 1.89 23.13
CA ILE A 248 6.82 1.35 22.66
C ILE A 248 5.63 2.20 23.11
N LEU A 249 5.78 3.00 24.17
CA LEU A 249 4.67 3.77 24.76
C LEU A 249 4.02 4.76 23.78
N ASN A 250 4.72 5.12 22.70
CA ASN A 250 4.25 6.06 21.68
C ASN A 250 3.64 5.39 20.44
N LEU A 251 3.57 4.06 20.41
CA LEU A 251 2.90 3.31 19.33
C LEU A 251 1.39 3.23 19.57
N THR A 252 0.62 3.61 18.56
CA THR A 252 -0.83 3.51 18.50
C THR A 252 -1.27 2.13 18.03
N GLU A 253 -2.57 1.83 18.16
CA GLU A 253 -3.16 0.60 17.62
C GLU A 253 -2.90 0.43 16.12
N ASN A 254 -2.95 1.53 15.35
CA ASN A 254 -2.73 1.48 13.90
C ASN A 254 -1.28 1.17 13.53
N ASP A 255 -0.31 1.64 14.32
CA ASP A 255 1.09 1.27 14.11
C ASP A 255 1.27 -0.23 14.38
N TRP A 256 0.65 -0.75 15.44
CA TRP A 256 0.66 -2.18 15.75
C TRP A 256 0.01 -3.03 14.65
N LYS A 257 -1.11 -2.58 14.07
CA LYS A 257 -1.71 -3.24 12.90
C LYS A 257 -0.73 -3.32 11.74
N THR A 258 -0.01 -2.22 11.46
CA THR A 258 1.02 -2.18 10.40
C THR A 258 2.18 -3.14 10.70
N LEU A 259 2.67 -3.16 11.94
CA LEU A 259 3.74 -4.09 12.38
C LEU A 259 3.30 -5.57 12.26
N ILE A 260 2.06 -5.89 12.62
CA ILE A 260 1.50 -7.24 12.50
C ILE A 260 1.39 -7.64 11.02
N GLN A 261 0.88 -6.75 10.16
CA GLN A 261 0.80 -6.99 8.72
C GLN A 261 2.19 -7.25 8.13
N TYR A 262 3.17 -6.41 8.46
CA TYR A 262 4.55 -6.58 8.02
C TYR A 262 5.15 -7.91 8.52
N GLY A 263 4.93 -8.23 9.80
CA GLY A 263 5.37 -9.49 10.40
C GLY A 263 4.74 -10.71 9.73
N LYS A 264 3.46 -10.66 9.36
CA LYS A 264 2.78 -11.73 8.62
C LYS A 264 3.39 -11.94 7.24
N ILE A 265 3.60 -10.86 6.49
CA ILE A 265 4.11 -10.88 5.12
C ILE A 265 5.57 -11.34 5.07
N ASN A 266 6.39 -10.97 6.04
CA ASN A 266 7.81 -11.33 6.10
C ASN A 266 8.09 -12.61 6.89
N ASN A 267 7.06 -13.39 7.24
CA ASN A 267 7.17 -14.59 8.08
C ASN A 267 7.86 -14.36 9.44
N LYS A 268 7.66 -13.18 10.03
CA LYS A 268 8.19 -12.74 11.34
C LYS A 268 7.11 -12.59 12.40
N LEU A 269 5.89 -13.04 12.15
CA LEU A 269 4.77 -12.90 13.08
C LEU A 269 5.03 -13.64 14.41
N TYR A 270 5.70 -14.79 14.35
CA TYR A 270 6.07 -15.54 15.56
C TYR A 270 7.08 -14.78 16.42
N GLU A 271 8.08 -14.16 15.80
CA GLU A 271 9.10 -13.35 16.49
C GLU A 271 8.45 -12.11 17.12
N LEU A 272 7.55 -11.44 16.39
CA LEU A 272 6.74 -10.33 16.92
C LEU A 272 5.89 -10.77 18.11
N ARG A 273 5.33 -11.99 18.09
CA ARG A 273 4.56 -12.54 19.21
C ARG A 273 5.43 -12.81 20.43
N ILE A 274 6.63 -13.37 20.25
CA ILE A 274 7.60 -13.58 21.32
C ILE A 274 7.96 -12.22 21.94
N TYR A 275 8.26 -11.24 21.08
CA TYR A 275 8.58 -9.88 21.49
C TYR A 275 7.49 -9.27 22.36
N VAL A 276 6.24 -9.28 21.89
CA VAL A 276 5.07 -8.77 22.64
C VAL A 276 4.88 -9.50 23.98
N SER A 277 5.11 -10.81 24.00
CA SER A 277 5.00 -11.61 25.22
C SER A 277 6.09 -11.25 26.24
N HIS A 278 7.33 -11.07 25.79
CA HIS A 278 8.43 -10.60 26.62
C HIS A 278 8.13 -9.21 27.20
N MET A 279 7.65 -8.29 26.36
CA MET A 279 7.29 -6.94 26.82
C MET A 279 6.22 -6.95 27.90
N LYS A 280 5.16 -7.73 27.69
CA LYS A 280 4.08 -7.88 28.69
C LYS A 280 4.62 -8.36 30.03
N ASN A 281 5.51 -9.36 30.02
CA ASN A 281 6.08 -9.91 31.25
C ASN A 281 6.97 -8.89 31.97
N GLU A 282 7.80 -8.13 31.24
CA GLU A 282 8.62 -7.08 31.84
C GLU A 282 7.78 -5.92 32.39
N SER A 283 6.72 -5.49 31.71
CA SER A 283 5.79 -4.48 32.24
C SER A 283 5.13 -4.94 33.55
N ILE A 284 4.66 -6.20 33.61
CA ILE A 284 4.10 -6.80 34.84
C ILE A 284 5.14 -6.81 35.96
N LYS A 285 6.40 -7.14 35.65
CA LYS A 285 7.50 -7.15 36.62
C LYS A 285 7.77 -5.76 37.19
N ILE A 286 7.86 -4.74 36.33
CA ILE A 286 8.06 -3.33 36.72
C ILE A 286 6.91 -2.86 37.61
N GLU A 287 5.66 -3.16 37.26
CA GLU A 287 4.50 -2.78 38.05
C GLU A 287 4.46 -3.48 39.40
N LYS A 288 4.82 -4.76 39.46
CA LYS A 288 4.97 -5.51 40.71
C LYS A 288 6.05 -4.90 41.61
N GLU A 289 7.18 -4.48 41.06
CA GLU A 289 8.25 -3.79 41.80
C GLU A 289 7.79 -2.44 42.34
N LYS A 290 7.08 -1.64 41.53
CA LYS A 290 6.46 -0.36 41.97
C LYS A 290 5.45 -0.56 43.10
N LEU A 291 4.60 -1.59 43.02
CA LEU A 291 3.66 -1.91 44.08
C LEU A 291 4.41 -2.31 45.37
N LYS A 292 5.44 -3.15 45.28
CA LYS A 292 6.26 -3.51 46.45
C LYS A 292 6.93 -2.32 47.12
N SER A 293 7.47 -1.38 46.34
CA SER A 293 8.10 -0.17 46.90
C SER A 293 7.08 0.77 47.55
N ASN A 294 5.86 0.83 47.02
CA ASN A 294 4.79 1.69 47.55
C ASN A 294 4.12 1.08 48.79
N PHE A 295 4.04 -0.24 48.87
CA PHE A 295 3.53 -0.99 50.01
C PHE A 295 4.66 -1.52 50.89
N ASN A 296 5.55 -0.64 51.36
CA ASN A 296 6.43 -0.97 52.48
C ASN A 296 5.57 -1.36 53.69
N PHE A 297 5.22 -2.64 53.79
CA PHE A 297 4.77 -3.27 55.02
C PHE A 297 5.94 -3.14 56.00
N LYS A 298 5.85 -2.17 56.90
CA LYS A 298 6.60 -2.19 58.16
C LYS A 298 6.08 -3.31 59.03
#